data_AF-A0A3D3TIY5-F1
#
_entry.id   AF-A0A3D3TIY5-F1
#
_cell.length_a   1.000
_cell.length_b   1.000
_cell.length_c   1.000
_cell.angle_alpha   90.00
_cell.angle_beta   90.00
_cell.angle_gamma   90.00
#
_symmetry.space_group_name_H-M   'P 1'
#
loop_
_entity.id
_entity.type
_entity.pdbx_description
1 polymer ?
#
loop_
_entity_poly.entity_id
_entity_poly.type
_entity_poly.pdbx_seq_one_letter_code
_entity_poly.pdbx_strand_id
1 'polypeptide(L)'
;MLLSFYAMGKQRLYFLLFLGLVLFCNCYSIEKKIHQGIIRNCPVNNYWSNFNFSDPSWTQKPKNLERIIIRYIQGLDHCDSKSANESLKSTIIRVEKEGTENIYKLFLELFRKYLYDPNSPFRNDEYYIPIVEHVIQDGTSSSTDKERARFNLAVLQKNCIGRKANDFTYNLSSGKTGSLSQIKSDYTLLMFYNPDCHACEETIQNIKKSYPINSLLKEGKIKILAVYPDSNLEIWKKHFKDIPSEWINSYDLQQRIEKNRLYDLKAIPTLYLLDKEKKVILKDADFPALEKWISQNIVNKSD
;
A
#
# COMPACT_ATOMS: atom_id res chain seq x y z
N MET A 1 -57.48 -30.71 19.79
CA MET A 1 -57.83 -29.45 20.49
C MET A 1 -56.55 -28.88 21.08
N LEU A 2 -56.09 -27.78 20.47
CA LEU A 2 -55.27 -26.70 21.05
C LEU A 2 -53.86 -27.09 21.53
N LEU A 3 -52.82 -26.75 20.77
CA LEU A 3 -52.13 -25.43 20.83
C LEU A 3 -51.48 -25.19 22.20
N SER A 4 -50.14 -25.23 22.27
CA SER A 4 -49.35 -23.99 22.39
C SER A 4 -47.83 -24.24 22.50
N PHE A 5 -47.13 -23.75 21.47
CA PHE A 5 -45.84 -23.05 21.48
C PHE A 5 -44.59 -23.67 22.15
N TYR A 6 -43.63 -24.18 21.37
CA TYR A 6 -42.46 -23.42 20.86
C TYR A 6 -41.48 -22.97 21.95
N ALA A 7 -40.33 -23.65 22.08
CA ALA A 7 -38.99 -23.07 21.86
C ALA A 7 -37.87 -23.99 22.38
N MET A 8 -36.71 -23.91 21.72
CA MET A 8 -35.37 -24.35 22.16
C MET A 8 -35.02 -25.84 22.01
N GLY A 9 -34.48 -26.17 20.82
CA GLY A 9 -33.70 -27.39 20.61
C GLY A 9 -32.89 -27.47 19.32
N LYS A 10 -32.81 -26.39 18.51
CA LYS A 10 -32.13 -26.34 17.20
C LYS A 10 -30.88 -25.45 17.22
N GLN A 11 -29.96 -25.68 18.15
CA GLN A 11 -28.71 -24.91 18.23
C GLN A 11 -27.45 -25.77 18.52
N ARG A 12 -27.42 -27.00 17.99
CA ARG A 12 -26.24 -27.88 18.09
C ARG A 12 -25.81 -28.52 16.75
N LEU A 13 -26.06 -27.84 15.63
CA LEU A 13 -25.62 -28.28 14.31
C LEU A 13 -24.95 -27.18 13.45
N TYR A 14 -24.39 -26.15 14.09
CA TYR A 14 -23.66 -25.04 13.45
C TYR A 14 -22.24 -24.86 13.99
N PHE A 15 -21.57 -25.95 14.39
CA PHE A 15 -20.19 -25.89 14.91
C PHE A 15 -19.19 -26.72 14.09
N LEU A 16 -19.50 -26.95 12.80
CA LEU A 16 -18.67 -27.78 11.89
C LEU A 16 -18.23 -27.09 10.60
N LEU A 17 -18.39 -25.78 10.46
CA LEU A 17 -17.93 -25.03 9.29
C LEU A 17 -17.34 -23.71 9.77
N PHE A 18 -16.02 -23.65 9.94
CA PHE A 18 -15.13 -22.47 9.77
C PHE A 18 -13.71 -22.68 10.36
N LEU A 19 -13.26 -23.92 10.56
CA LEU A 19 -11.83 -24.24 10.51
C LEU A 19 -11.40 -24.51 9.06
N GLY A 20 -11.68 -23.54 8.19
CA GLY A 20 -11.12 -23.49 6.85
C GLY A 20 -9.83 -22.71 6.93
N LEU A 21 -8.72 -23.37 6.61
CA LEU A 21 -7.45 -22.72 6.27
C LEU A 21 -7.71 -21.64 5.21
N VAL A 22 -7.98 -20.41 5.63
CA VAL A 22 -7.52 -19.26 4.86
C VAL A 22 -6.04 -19.21 5.20
N LEU A 23 -5.23 -19.81 4.32
CA LEU A 23 -3.85 -19.38 4.15
C LEU A 23 -3.93 -17.87 3.87
N PHE A 24 -3.96 -17.06 4.93
CA PHE A 24 -3.56 -15.66 4.89
C PHE A 24 -2.09 -15.72 4.54
N CYS A 25 -1.82 -15.84 3.25
CA CYS A 25 -0.49 -15.75 2.69
C CYS A 25 -0.13 -14.29 2.86
N ASN A 26 0.40 -13.97 4.04
CA ASN A 26 0.73 -12.63 4.43
C ASN A 26 1.66 -12.02 3.37
N CYS A 27 1.58 -10.71 3.16
CA CYS A 27 2.47 -9.95 2.26
C CYS A 27 3.93 -10.40 2.43
N TYR A 28 4.27 -10.72 3.68
CA TYR A 28 5.55 -11.21 4.18
C TYR A 28 6.13 -12.50 3.56
N SER A 29 5.36 -13.38 2.93
CA SER A 29 5.85 -14.75 2.61
C SER A 29 6.55 -14.94 1.25
N ILE A 30 6.97 -13.90 0.53
CA ILE A 30 7.80 -14.08 -0.67
C ILE A 30 8.93 -13.03 -0.70
N GLU A 31 10.05 -13.32 -0.04
CA GLU A 31 11.34 -12.69 -0.38
C GLU A 31 12.22 -13.70 -1.12
N LYS A 32 12.34 -13.52 -2.44
CA LYS A 32 13.48 -13.96 -3.23
C LYS A 32 14.43 -12.76 -3.36
N LYS A 33 15.60 -12.87 -2.73
CA LYS A 33 16.86 -12.13 -2.99
C LYS A 33 16.68 -10.78 -3.71
N ILE A 34 16.30 -9.74 -2.98
CA ILE A 34 16.61 -8.36 -3.34
C ILE A 34 17.47 -7.85 -2.17
N HIS A 35 18.70 -7.40 -2.48
CA HIS A 35 19.79 -7.02 -1.55
C HIS A 35 20.68 -8.16 -1.01
N GLN A 36 21.62 -8.61 -1.85
CA GLN A 36 22.96 -8.92 -1.32
C GLN A 36 23.84 -7.69 -1.57
N GLY A 37 23.92 -6.81 -0.59
CA GLY A 37 24.76 -5.62 -0.61
C GLY A 37 24.89 -5.05 0.81
N ILE A 38 25.96 -5.44 1.50
CA ILE A 38 26.56 -4.89 2.74
C ILE A 38 25.55 -4.50 3.84
N ILE A 39 25.55 -5.28 4.94
CA ILE A 39 24.88 -4.97 6.20
C ILE A 39 25.32 -3.57 6.66
N ARG A 40 24.52 -2.55 6.33
CA ARG A 40 24.57 -1.26 7.03
C ARG A 40 23.73 -1.46 8.28
N ASN A 41 24.30 -1.16 9.44
CA ASN A 41 23.57 -1.25 10.71
C ASN A 41 22.31 -0.36 10.59
N CYS A 42 21.14 -0.98 10.63
CA CYS A 42 19.85 -0.29 10.48
C CYS A 42 19.75 0.78 11.60
N PRO A 43 19.62 2.09 11.28
CA PRO A 43 19.73 3.15 12.28
C PRO A 43 18.60 3.16 13.31
N VAL A 44 17.51 2.42 13.04
CA VAL A 44 16.42 2.27 14.00
C VAL A 44 16.66 1.14 15.01
N ASN A 45 17.72 0.35 14.83
CA ASN A 45 18.16 -0.60 15.84
C ASN A 45 18.42 0.14 17.15
N ASN A 46 17.73 -0.25 18.22
CA ASN A 46 17.79 0.39 19.54
C ASN A 46 17.31 1.85 19.59
N TYR A 47 16.58 2.36 18.58
CA TYR A 47 16.07 3.75 18.56
C TYR A 47 15.31 4.11 19.84
N TRP A 48 14.56 3.15 20.37
CA TRP A 48 13.71 3.29 21.56
C TRP A 48 14.36 2.77 22.86
N SER A 49 15.68 2.54 22.90
CA SER A 49 16.33 1.91 24.07
C SER A 49 16.24 2.76 25.34
N ASN A 50 16.34 4.09 25.18
CA ASN A 50 16.31 5.06 26.28
C ASN A 50 14.98 5.82 26.36
N PHE A 51 13.98 5.42 25.57
CA PHE A 51 12.69 6.09 25.55
C PHE A 51 11.78 5.52 26.65
N ASN A 52 11.32 6.37 27.56
CA ASN A 52 10.36 5.98 28.58
C ASN A 52 8.92 6.10 28.05
N PHE A 53 8.32 4.97 27.67
CA PHE A 53 6.93 4.92 27.18
C PHE A 53 5.89 5.20 28.27
N SER A 54 6.23 5.11 29.55
CA SER A 54 5.31 5.38 30.65
C SER A 54 5.26 6.85 31.07
N ASP A 55 6.16 7.71 30.57
CA ASP A 55 6.22 9.12 30.96
C ASP A 55 4.96 9.87 30.49
N PRO A 56 4.08 10.31 31.41
CA PRO A 56 2.82 10.96 31.03
C PRO A 56 3.03 12.33 30.36
N SER A 57 4.23 12.93 30.49
CA SER A 57 4.55 14.23 29.88
C SER A 57 4.45 14.21 28.35
N TRP A 58 4.56 13.03 27.72
CA TRP A 58 4.38 12.87 26.28
C TRP A 58 2.98 13.26 25.80
N THR A 59 1.95 13.03 26.63
CA THR A 59 0.57 13.42 26.29
C THR A 59 0.37 14.94 26.37
N GLN A 60 1.16 15.64 27.18
CA GLN A 60 1.15 17.10 27.29
C GLN A 60 2.04 17.78 26.23
N LYS A 61 2.98 17.04 25.65
CA LYS A 61 3.91 17.51 24.60
C LYS A 61 3.80 16.68 23.32
N PRO A 62 2.61 16.51 22.72
CA PRO A 62 2.40 15.61 21.58
C PRO A 62 3.29 15.97 20.37
N LYS A 63 3.55 17.28 20.15
CA LYS A 63 4.45 17.75 19.08
C LYS A 63 5.92 17.32 19.23
N ASN A 64 6.38 17.03 20.45
CA ASN A 64 7.74 16.53 20.66
C ASN A 64 7.81 15.05 20.34
N LEU A 65 6.82 14.26 20.80
CA LEU A 65 6.70 12.85 20.46
C LEU A 65 6.56 12.65 18.95
N GLU A 66 5.71 13.45 18.31
CA GLU A 66 5.52 13.47 16.86
C GLU A 66 6.84 13.61 16.09
N ARG A 67 7.71 14.56 16.49
CA ARG A 67 9.03 14.73 15.87
C ARG A 67 9.94 13.52 16.07
N ILE A 68 9.86 12.84 17.21
CA ILE A 68 10.62 11.61 17.49
C ILE A 68 10.12 10.50 16.56
N ILE A 69 8.80 10.32 16.42
CA ILE A 69 8.23 9.31 15.52
C ILE A 69 8.57 9.59 14.05
N ILE A 70 8.53 10.84 13.59
CA ILE A 70 8.94 11.18 12.22
C ILE A 70 10.41 10.77 11.96
N ARG A 71 11.31 11.08 12.91
CA ARG A 71 12.73 10.68 12.79
C ARG A 71 12.91 9.17 12.78
N TYR A 72 12.14 8.46 13.59
CA TYR A 72 12.11 6.99 13.57
C TYR A 72 11.69 6.47 12.19
N ILE A 73 10.59 6.99 11.63
CA ILE A 73 10.08 6.59 10.32
C ILE A 73 11.11 6.87 9.21
N GLN A 74 11.73 8.05 9.20
CA GLN A 74 12.82 8.37 8.26
C GLN A 74 14.03 7.44 8.38
N GLY A 75 14.29 6.91 9.58
CA GLY A 75 15.33 5.92 9.80
C GLY A 75 15.03 4.58 9.13
N LEU A 76 13.75 4.19 9.00
CA LEU A 76 13.35 2.93 8.39
C LEU A 76 13.75 2.83 6.92
N ASP A 77 13.77 3.95 6.19
CA ASP A 77 14.15 4.01 4.77
C ASP A 77 15.63 3.64 4.51
N HIS A 78 16.42 3.56 5.58
CA HIS A 78 17.83 3.18 5.55
C HIS A 78 18.05 1.71 5.98
N CYS A 79 16.97 0.96 6.17
CA CYS A 79 16.99 -0.44 6.56
C CYS A 79 16.48 -1.34 5.43
N ASP A 80 16.86 -2.62 5.45
CA ASP A 80 16.15 -3.61 4.65
C ASP A 80 14.71 -3.82 5.18
N SER A 81 13.82 -4.28 4.32
CA SER A 81 12.39 -4.44 4.62
C SER A 81 12.12 -5.33 5.83
N LYS A 82 12.96 -6.36 6.06
CA LYS A 82 12.82 -7.24 7.22
C LYS A 82 13.16 -6.49 8.51
N SER A 83 14.32 -5.84 8.56
CA SER A 83 14.75 -5.05 9.74
C SER A 83 13.76 -3.93 10.07
N ALA A 84 13.26 -3.20 9.07
CA ALA A 84 12.27 -2.15 9.27
C ALA A 84 10.96 -2.69 9.88
N ASN A 85 10.44 -3.80 9.34
CA ASN A 85 9.23 -4.44 9.84
C ASN A 85 9.37 -5.00 11.26
N GLU A 86 10.50 -5.65 11.56
CA GLU A 86 10.79 -6.15 12.91
C GLU A 86 10.90 -5.01 13.92
N SER A 87 11.51 -3.87 13.53
CA SER A 87 11.58 -2.67 14.36
C SER A 87 10.19 -2.08 14.64
N LEU A 88 9.33 -1.93 13.63
CA LEU A 88 7.96 -1.43 13.80
C LEU A 88 7.13 -2.33 14.71
N LYS A 89 7.17 -3.64 14.45
CA LYS A 89 6.47 -4.64 15.25
C LYS A 89 6.94 -4.63 16.71
N SER A 90 8.24 -4.61 16.95
CA SER A 90 8.78 -4.56 18.32
C SER A 90 8.44 -3.23 19.02
N THR A 91 8.48 -2.12 18.30
CA THR A 91 8.11 -0.79 18.83
C THR A 91 6.68 -0.79 19.33
N ILE A 92 5.70 -1.19 18.51
CA ILE A 92 4.29 -1.11 18.91
C ILE A 92 3.96 -2.06 20.08
N ILE A 93 4.56 -3.26 20.09
CA ILE A 93 4.45 -4.21 21.21
C ILE A 93 5.01 -3.60 22.51
N ARG A 94 6.15 -2.91 22.44
CA ARG A 94 6.75 -2.25 23.62
C ARG A 94 5.88 -1.11 24.11
N VAL A 95 5.34 -0.29 23.20
CA VAL A 95 4.43 0.81 23.58
C VAL A 95 3.19 0.26 24.29
N GLU A 96 2.61 -0.84 23.81
CA GLU A 96 1.46 -1.49 24.47
C GLU A 96 1.80 -1.97 25.88
N LYS A 97 2.96 -2.61 26.07
CA LYS A 97 3.36 -3.24 27.33
C LYS A 97 3.91 -2.26 28.37
N GLU A 98 4.70 -1.29 27.93
CA GLU A 98 5.44 -0.37 28.78
C GLU A 98 4.71 0.96 28.93
N GLY A 99 3.88 1.36 27.96
CA GLY A 99 3.18 2.64 27.96
C GLY A 99 1.86 2.67 28.73
N THR A 100 1.34 3.87 28.96
CA THR A 100 -0.05 4.04 29.40
C THR A 100 -1.01 3.88 28.21
N GLU A 101 -2.28 3.57 28.45
CA GLU A 101 -3.30 3.45 27.39
C GLU A 101 -3.37 4.71 26.50
N ASN A 102 -3.24 5.91 27.09
CA ASN A 102 -3.24 7.17 26.34
C ASN A 102 -2.01 7.32 25.44
N ILE A 103 -0.84 6.84 25.90
CA ILE A 103 0.39 6.86 25.08
C ILE A 103 0.27 5.84 23.95
N TYR A 104 -0.25 4.65 24.22
CA TYR A 104 -0.52 3.64 23.19
C TYR A 104 -1.45 4.19 22.09
N LYS A 105 -2.58 4.79 22.48
CA LYS A 105 -3.49 5.46 21.53
C LYS A 105 -2.81 6.56 20.73
N LEU A 106 -1.99 7.40 21.37
CA LEU A 106 -1.25 8.47 20.69
C LEU A 106 -0.23 7.91 19.67
N PHE A 107 0.45 6.81 19.98
CA PHE A 107 1.32 6.13 19.02
C PHE A 107 0.53 5.55 17.84
N LEU A 108 -0.61 4.91 18.08
CA LEU A 108 -1.48 4.41 17.01
C LEU A 108 -1.97 5.55 16.10
N GLU A 109 -2.36 6.68 16.68
CA GLU A 109 -2.76 7.87 15.93
C GLU A 109 -1.63 8.42 15.07
N LEU A 110 -0.41 8.53 15.62
CA LEU A 110 0.75 9.03 14.89
C LEU A 110 1.23 8.06 13.81
N PHE A 111 1.26 6.75 14.07
CA PHE A 111 1.57 5.76 13.04
C PHE A 111 0.53 5.75 11.93
N ARG A 112 -0.78 5.83 12.25
CA ARG A 112 -1.82 5.98 11.23
C ARG A 112 -1.62 7.27 10.43
N LYS A 113 -1.40 8.40 11.11
CA LYS A 113 -1.19 9.71 10.47
C LYS A 113 -0.04 9.68 9.48
N TYR A 114 1.08 9.03 9.81
CA TYR A 114 2.26 9.08 8.97
C TYR A 114 2.38 7.94 7.98
N LEU A 115 2.01 6.72 8.37
CA LEU A 115 2.21 5.54 7.54
C LEU A 115 1.00 5.21 6.66
N TYR A 116 -0.20 5.72 6.98
CA TYR A 116 -1.44 5.34 6.28
C TYR A 116 -2.27 6.50 5.72
N ASP A 117 -2.14 7.72 6.24
CA ASP A 117 -2.87 8.86 5.70
C ASP A 117 -2.45 9.15 4.25
N PRO A 118 -3.40 9.30 3.30
CA PRO A 118 -3.08 9.56 1.89
C PRO A 118 -2.33 10.88 1.65
N ASN A 119 -2.41 11.84 2.57
CA ASN A 119 -1.71 13.12 2.47
C ASN A 119 -0.35 13.12 3.18
N SER A 120 0.05 11.99 3.77
CA SER A 120 1.34 11.90 4.45
C SER A 120 2.48 11.72 3.44
N PRO A 121 3.55 12.54 3.51
CA PRO A 121 4.74 12.30 2.71
C PRO A 121 5.54 11.07 3.17
N PHE A 122 5.17 10.47 4.31
CA PHE A 122 5.79 9.26 4.87
C PHE A 122 4.90 8.02 4.72
N ARG A 123 3.83 8.11 3.92
CA ARG A 123 2.89 7.00 3.72
C ARG A 123 3.67 5.78 3.22
N ASN A 124 3.47 4.66 3.90
CA ASN A 124 4.04 3.38 3.50
C ASN A 124 3.15 2.27 4.05
N ASP A 125 2.30 1.73 3.17
CA ASP A 125 1.35 0.67 3.50
C ASP A 125 2.03 -0.56 4.11
N GLU A 126 3.22 -0.94 3.61
CA GLU A 126 3.99 -2.08 4.14
C GLU A 126 4.43 -1.85 5.58
N TYR A 127 4.84 -0.63 5.92
CA TYR A 127 5.19 -0.24 7.29
C TYR A 127 3.97 -0.13 8.21
N TYR A 128 2.77 0.10 7.67
CA TYR A 128 1.55 0.15 8.47
C TYR A 128 0.96 -1.24 8.78
N ILE A 129 1.23 -2.25 7.92
CA ILE A 129 0.80 -3.65 8.14
C ILE A 129 1.15 -4.18 9.55
N PRO A 130 2.41 -4.14 10.04
CA PRO A 130 2.74 -4.67 11.36
C PRO A 130 2.01 -3.96 12.51
N ILE A 131 1.61 -2.69 12.32
CA ILE A 131 0.84 -1.93 13.30
C ILE A 131 -0.59 -2.46 13.39
N VAL A 132 -1.29 -2.62 12.25
CA VAL A 132 -2.66 -3.13 12.24
C VAL A 132 -2.75 -4.60 12.62
N GLU A 133 -1.73 -5.40 12.28
CA GLU A 133 -1.61 -6.79 12.73
C GLU A 133 -1.49 -6.89 14.25
N HIS A 134 -0.73 -5.99 14.87
CA HIS A 134 -0.63 -5.94 16.32
C HIS A 134 -1.95 -5.51 16.96
N VAL A 135 -2.58 -4.44 16.49
CA VAL A 135 -3.89 -3.95 16.98
C VAL A 135 -4.94 -5.07 16.98
N ILE A 136 -4.95 -5.91 15.95
CA ILE A 136 -5.85 -7.07 15.84
C ILE A 136 -5.72 -8.06 17.01
N GLN A 137 -4.52 -8.21 17.57
CA GLN A 137 -4.17 -9.24 18.56
C GLN A 137 -3.96 -8.70 19.98
N ASP A 138 -3.77 -7.38 20.11
CA ASP A 138 -3.42 -6.73 21.37
C ASP A 138 -4.47 -6.91 22.48
N GLY A 139 -4.10 -6.62 23.73
CA GLY A 139 -5.03 -6.62 24.86
C GLY A 139 -5.74 -5.28 25.08
N THR A 140 -5.23 -4.21 24.46
CA THR A 140 -5.56 -2.82 24.81
C THR A 140 -6.60 -2.18 23.87
N SER A 141 -6.65 -2.57 22.59
CA SER A 141 -7.56 -1.95 21.62
C SER A 141 -9.01 -2.39 21.77
N SER A 142 -9.94 -1.47 21.49
CA SER A 142 -11.38 -1.75 21.51
C SER A 142 -11.79 -2.72 20.39
N SER A 143 -12.97 -3.33 20.51
CA SER A 143 -13.54 -4.17 19.43
C SER A 143 -13.70 -3.40 18.12
N THR A 144 -14.10 -2.12 18.20
CA THR A 144 -14.24 -1.22 17.04
C THR A 144 -12.89 -0.97 16.36
N ASP A 145 -11.82 -0.75 17.13
CA ASP A 145 -10.48 -0.53 16.57
C ASP A 145 -9.94 -1.80 15.91
N LYS A 146 -10.19 -2.97 16.52
CA LYS A 146 -9.85 -4.27 15.93
C LYS A 146 -10.58 -4.52 14.62
N GLU A 147 -11.86 -4.21 14.54
CA GLU A 147 -12.62 -4.35 13.29
C GLU A 147 -12.10 -3.41 12.19
N ARG A 148 -11.81 -2.16 12.56
CA ARG A 148 -11.17 -1.21 11.63
C ARG A 148 -9.79 -1.72 11.16
N ALA A 149 -9.00 -2.29 12.05
CA ALA A 149 -7.70 -2.87 11.71
C ALA A 149 -7.83 -4.09 10.77
N ARG A 150 -8.81 -4.98 10.99
CA ARG A 150 -9.12 -6.09 10.07
C ARG A 150 -9.50 -5.60 8.69
N PHE A 151 -10.38 -4.61 8.63
CA PHE A 151 -10.80 -3.99 7.38
C PHE A 151 -9.59 -3.39 6.64
N ASN A 152 -8.77 -2.59 7.32
CA ASN A 152 -7.58 -2.00 6.73
C ASN A 152 -6.59 -3.07 6.26
N LEU A 153 -6.33 -4.10 7.07
CA LEU A 153 -5.43 -5.20 6.70
C LEU A 153 -5.89 -5.92 5.43
N ALA A 154 -7.19 -6.18 5.29
CA ALA A 154 -7.75 -6.81 4.10
C ALA A 154 -7.58 -5.96 2.83
N VAL A 155 -7.49 -4.63 2.96
CA VAL A 155 -7.17 -3.71 1.86
C VAL A 155 -5.67 -3.67 1.61
N LEU A 156 -4.86 -3.52 2.66
CA LEU A 156 -3.39 -3.44 2.59
C LEU A 156 -2.76 -4.70 1.96
N GLN A 157 -3.34 -5.87 2.22
CA GLN A 157 -2.88 -7.15 1.67
C GLN A 157 -3.16 -7.32 0.16
N LYS A 158 -3.89 -6.39 -0.47
CA LYS A 158 -4.09 -6.40 -1.93
C LYS A 158 -2.87 -5.84 -2.62
N ASN A 159 -2.52 -6.45 -3.77
CA ASN A 159 -1.41 -6.02 -4.62
C ASN A 159 -0.07 -5.91 -3.85
N CYS A 160 0.13 -6.80 -2.89
CA CYS A 160 1.39 -6.94 -2.15
C CYS A 160 2.59 -7.08 -3.08
N ILE A 161 3.71 -6.48 -2.69
CA ILE A 161 4.99 -6.67 -3.36
C ILE A 161 5.30 -8.18 -3.48
N GLY A 162 5.77 -8.62 -4.64
CA GLY A 162 6.03 -10.01 -4.98
C GLY A 162 4.80 -10.84 -5.36
N ARG A 163 3.57 -10.33 -5.16
CA ARG A 163 2.32 -11.00 -5.55
C ARG A 163 1.80 -10.48 -6.88
N LYS A 164 1.02 -11.31 -7.58
CA LYS A 164 0.33 -10.89 -8.80
C LYS A 164 -0.69 -9.80 -8.47
N ALA A 165 -0.66 -8.70 -9.21
CA ALA A 165 -1.63 -7.62 -9.09
C ALA A 165 -3.04 -8.10 -9.46
N ASN A 166 -4.05 -7.53 -8.82
CA ASN A 166 -5.45 -7.78 -9.15
C ASN A 166 -5.72 -7.34 -10.59
N ASP A 167 -6.25 -8.27 -11.39
CA ASP A 167 -6.58 -7.99 -12.77
C ASP A 167 -7.87 -7.16 -12.87
N PHE A 168 -7.97 -6.34 -13.91
CA PHE A 168 -9.15 -5.56 -14.22
C PHE A 168 -9.24 -5.29 -15.72
N THR A 169 -10.46 -5.03 -16.19
CA THR A 169 -10.72 -4.59 -17.55
C THR A 169 -10.69 -3.07 -17.61
N TYR A 170 -10.07 -2.52 -18.65
CA TYR A 170 -10.07 -1.09 -18.94
C TYR A 170 -10.65 -0.83 -20.33
N ASN A 171 -11.12 0.39 -20.53
CA ASN A 171 -11.73 0.86 -21.77
C ASN A 171 -10.84 1.91 -22.43
N LEU A 172 -10.79 1.92 -23.76
CA LEU A 172 -10.06 2.90 -24.56
C LEU A 172 -11.02 3.89 -25.22
N SER A 173 -10.50 5.03 -25.68
CA SER A 173 -11.27 6.02 -26.44
C SER A 173 -11.85 5.46 -27.75
N SER A 174 -11.22 4.42 -28.31
CA SER A 174 -11.71 3.70 -29.49
C SER A 174 -12.92 2.79 -29.22
N GLY A 175 -13.36 2.65 -27.96
CA GLY A 175 -14.40 1.70 -27.54
C GLY A 175 -13.90 0.27 -27.34
N LYS A 176 -12.65 -0.03 -27.73
CA LYS A 176 -12.01 -1.32 -27.42
C LYS A 176 -11.77 -1.45 -25.92
N THR A 177 -11.78 -2.69 -25.45
CA THR A 177 -11.42 -3.04 -24.07
C THR A 177 -10.11 -3.84 -24.05
N GLY A 178 -9.41 -3.76 -22.92
CA GLY A 178 -8.25 -4.58 -22.63
C GLY A 178 -8.26 -5.00 -21.16
N SER A 179 -7.31 -5.83 -20.75
CA SER A 179 -7.11 -6.18 -19.33
C SER A 179 -5.64 -6.03 -18.95
N LEU A 180 -5.39 -5.73 -17.69
CA LEU A 180 -4.02 -5.57 -17.18
C LEU A 180 -3.18 -6.82 -17.46
N SER A 181 -3.74 -8.00 -17.25
CA SER A 181 -3.06 -9.28 -17.48
C SER A 181 -2.68 -9.55 -18.94
N GLN A 182 -3.37 -8.93 -19.91
CA GLN A 182 -3.11 -9.09 -21.34
C GLN A 182 -2.00 -8.19 -21.89
N ILE A 183 -1.52 -7.22 -21.12
CA ILE A 183 -0.42 -6.35 -21.53
C ILE A 183 0.88 -7.16 -21.58
N LYS A 184 1.42 -7.37 -22.78
CA LYS A 184 2.68 -8.07 -23.01
C LYS A 184 3.85 -7.08 -22.97
N SER A 185 4.64 -7.12 -21.91
CA SER A 185 5.86 -6.32 -21.72
C SER A 185 6.70 -6.90 -20.58
N ASP A 186 8.00 -6.59 -20.54
CA ASP A 186 8.87 -7.00 -19.43
C ASP A 186 8.48 -6.30 -18.13
N TYR A 187 8.05 -5.04 -18.26
CA TYR A 187 7.54 -4.23 -17.16
C TYR A 187 6.24 -3.51 -17.54
N THR A 188 5.34 -3.34 -16.58
CA THR A 188 4.16 -2.49 -16.73
C THR A 188 4.17 -1.43 -15.63
N LEU A 189 4.23 -0.16 -16.00
CA LEU A 189 3.98 0.95 -15.09
C LEU A 189 2.49 1.27 -15.13
N LEU A 190 1.78 0.91 -14.08
CA LEU A 190 0.37 1.20 -13.89
C LEU A 190 0.23 2.49 -13.10
N MET A 191 -0.49 3.46 -13.66
CA MET A 191 -0.78 4.74 -13.02
C MET A 191 -2.29 4.96 -12.95
N PHE A 192 -2.82 5.06 -11.73
CA PHE A 192 -4.16 5.59 -11.50
C PHE A 192 -4.07 7.11 -11.38
N TYR A 193 -4.86 7.83 -12.17
CA TYR A 193 -4.80 9.29 -12.24
C TYR A 193 -6.20 9.90 -12.32
N ASN A 194 -6.30 11.17 -11.97
CA ASN A 194 -7.46 12.01 -12.21
C ASN A 194 -7.00 13.26 -13.00
N PRO A 195 -7.65 13.62 -14.13
CA PRO A 195 -7.23 14.77 -14.92
C PRO A 195 -7.28 16.13 -14.19
N ASP A 196 -8.17 16.30 -13.21
CA ASP A 196 -8.29 17.54 -12.44
C ASP A 196 -7.36 17.58 -11.21
N CYS A 197 -6.38 16.67 -11.14
CA CYS A 197 -5.43 16.59 -10.04
C CYS A 197 -4.06 17.18 -10.43
N HIS A 198 -3.65 18.25 -9.75
CA HIS A 198 -2.35 18.89 -9.98
C HIS A 198 -1.16 17.94 -9.76
N ALA A 199 -1.21 17.08 -8.74
CA ALA A 199 -0.17 16.08 -8.50
C ALA A 199 -0.11 15.01 -9.61
N CYS A 200 -1.25 14.71 -10.27
CA CYS A 200 -1.26 13.84 -11.46
C CYS A 200 -0.57 14.52 -12.63
N GLU A 201 -0.87 15.80 -12.88
CA GLU A 201 -0.21 16.59 -13.91
C GLU A 201 1.31 16.59 -13.72
N GLU A 202 1.78 16.89 -12.51
CA GLU A 202 3.22 16.88 -12.18
C GLU A 202 3.84 15.50 -12.42
N THR A 203 3.19 14.43 -11.94
CA THR A 203 3.67 13.04 -12.13
C THR A 203 3.74 12.68 -13.61
N ILE A 204 2.75 13.06 -14.42
CA ILE A 204 2.75 12.87 -15.87
C ILE A 204 3.93 13.60 -16.51
N GLN A 205 4.18 14.86 -16.13
CA GLN A 205 5.32 15.64 -16.65
C GLN A 205 6.67 15.05 -16.24
N ASN A 206 6.79 14.54 -15.03
CA ASN A 206 7.99 13.88 -14.54
C ASN A 206 8.27 12.59 -15.32
N ILE A 207 7.27 11.74 -15.54
CA ILE A 207 7.40 10.53 -16.37
C ILE A 207 7.78 10.89 -17.81
N LYS A 208 7.19 11.95 -18.40
CA LYS A 208 7.56 12.45 -19.75
C LYS A 208 9.02 12.87 -19.85
N LYS A 209 9.61 13.41 -18.78
CA LYS A 209 11.00 13.88 -18.74
C LYS A 209 12.01 12.82 -18.31
N SER A 210 11.55 11.71 -17.73
CA SER A 210 12.39 10.65 -17.19
C SER A 210 13.16 9.89 -18.28
N TYR A 211 14.47 10.10 -18.38
CA TYR A 211 15.30 9.36 -19.33
C TYR A 211 15.22 7.82 -19.13
N PRO A 212 15.35 7.27 -17.89
CA PRO A 212 15.28 5.83 -17.66
C PRO A 212 13.97 5.20 -18.16
N ILE A 213 12.83 5.83 -17.87
CA ILE A 213 11.51 5.32 -18.29
C ILE A 213 11.35 5.43 -19.81
N ASN A 214 11.72 6.59 -20.39
CA ASN A 214 11.55 6.82 -21.82
C ASN A 214 12.52 5.98 -22.69
N SER A 215 13.70 5.60 -22.18
CA SER A 215 14.57 4.62 -22.85
C SER A 215 13.89 3.26 -22.96
N LEU A 216 13.36 2.76 -21.85
CA LEU A 216 12.65 1.47 -21.80
C LEU A 216 11.38 1.47 -22.65
N LEU A 217 10.68 2.61 -22.75
CA LEU A 217 9.51 2.77 -23.62
C LEU A 217 9.90 2.61 -25.10
N LYS A 218 10.99 3.26 -25.51
CA LYS A 218 11.52 3.19 -26.90
C LYS A 218 12.01 1.79 -27.25
N GLU A 219 12.62 1.09 -26.29
CA GLU A 219 13.05 -0.31 -26.45
C GLU A 219 11.87 -1.30 -26.41
N GLY A 220 10.66 -0.86 -26.05
CA GLY A 220 9.49 -1.71 -25.90
C GLY A 220 9.51 -2.61 -24.66
N LYS A 221 10.45 -2.41 -23.74
CA LYS A 221 10.60 -3.19 -22.49
C LYS A 221 9.54 -2.82 -21.45
N ILE A 222 9.13 -1.55 -21.39
CA ILE A 222 8.06 -1.09 -20.49
C ILE A 222 6.83 -0.66 -21.27
N LYS A 223 5.65 -0.88 -20.69
CA LYS A 223 4.38 -0.27 -21.10
C LYS A 223 3.82 0.55 -19.96
N ILE A 224 3.32 1.75 -20.27
CA ILE A 224 2.63 2.59 -19.30
C ILE A 224 1.13 2.47 -19.52
N LEU A 225 0.41 2.06 -18.48
CA LEU A 225 -1.05 1.99 -18.45
C LEU A 225 -1.56 3.10 -17.52
N ALA A 226 -2.11 4.15 -18.10
CA ALA A 226 -2.76 5.24 -17.37
C ALA A 226 -4.26 4.94 -17.29
N VAL A 227 -4.82 4.85 -16.08
CA VAL A 227 -6.21 4.47 -15.82
C VAL A 227 -6.90 5.58 -15.05
N TYR A 228 -7.99 6.09 -15.61
CA TYR A 228 -8.93 6.95 -14.92
C TYR A 228 -10.03 6.09 -14.25
N PRO A 229 -10.09 6.02 -12.91
CA PRO A 229 -11.01 5.14 -12.20
C PRO A 229 -12.40 5.76 -11.94
N ASP A 230 -12.54 7.08 -12.11
CA ASP A 230 -13.76 7.81 -11.73
C ASP A 230 -14.80 7.85 -12.86
N SER A 231 -16.00 8.36 -12.55
CA SER A 231 -17.16 8.30 -13.44
C SER A 231 -17.27 9.43 -14.47
N ASN A 232 -16.53 10.53 -14.32
CA ASN A 232 -16.70 11.71 -15.18
C ASN A 232 -15.90 11.60 -16.47
N LEU A 233 -16.42 10.82 -17.42
CA LEU A 233 -15.78 10.57 -18.71
C LEU A 233 -15.63 11.82 -19.58
N GLU A 234 -16.43 12.86 -19.39
CA GLU A 234 -16.31 14.09 -20.15
C GLU A 234 -15.02 14.85 -19.80
N ILE A 235 -14.63 14.84 -18.52
CA ILE A 235 -13.35 15.39 -18.06
C ILE A 235 -12.19 14.55 -18.61
N TRP A 236 -12.29 13.22 -18.55
CA TRP A 236 -11.27 12.35 -19.13
C TRP A 236 -11.08 12.58 -20.64
N LYS A 237 -12.18 12.72 -21.40
CA LYS A 237 -12.13 13.02 -22.84
C LYS A 237 -11.50 14.39 -23.12
N LYS A 238 -11.84 15.42 -22.35
CA LYS A 238 -11.29 16.78 -22.49
C LYS A 238 -9.76 16.78 -22.33
N HIS A 239 -9.26 16.00 -21.37
CA HIS A 239 -7.84 15.88 -21.04
C HIS A 239 -7.15 14.69 -21.74
N PHE A 240 -7.80 14.06 -22.72
CA PHE A 240 -7.28 12.86 -23.38
C PHE A 240 -5.89 13.07 -24.01
N LYS A 241 -5.64 14.28 -24.54
CA LYS A 241 -4.38 14.67 -25.19
C LYS A 241 -3.24 14.98 -24.23
N ASP A 242 -3.52 15.10 -22.92
CA ASP A 242 -2.49 15.38 -21.92
C ASP A 242 -1.62 14.14 -21.65
N ILE A 243 -2.17 12.95 -21.92
CA ILE A 243 -1.45 11.68 -21.86
C ILE A 243 -0.77 11.39 -23.22
N PRO A 244 0.54 11.07 -23.24
CA PRO A 244 1.25 10.69 -24.46
C PRO A 244 0.58 9.55 -25.22
N SER A 245 0.63 9.58 -26.55
CA SER A 245 0.02 8.55 -27.40
C SER A 245 0.74 7.21 -27.33
N GLU A 246 1.99 7.19 -26.86
CA GLU A 246 2.78 5.99 -26.59
C GLU A 246 2.29 5.23 -25.35
N TRP A 247 1.52 5.88 -24.48
CA TRP A 247 0.94 5.27 -23.28
C TRP A 247 -0.44 4.71 -23.59
N ILE A 248 -0.85 3.69 -22.83
CA ILE A 248 -2.21 3.18 -22.88
C ILE A 248 -3.07 4.09 -21.99
N ASN A 249 -3.69 5.11 -22.59
CA ASN A 249 -4.65 5.98 -21.90
C ASN A 249 -6.03 5.31 -21.85
N SER A 250 -6.54 5.05 -20.65
CA SER A 250 -7.73 4.23 -20.43
C SER A 250 -8.59 4.72 -19.25
N TYR A 251 -9.80 4.18 -19.16
CA TYR A 251 -10.73 4.45 -18.06
C TYR A 251 -11.46 3.17 -17.61
N ASP A 252 -11.97 3.16 -16.38
CA ASP A 252 -12.81 2.07 -15.86
C ASP A 252 -14.30 2.43 -15.97
N LEU A 253 -14.92 2.04 -17.09
CA LEU A 253 -16.31 2.39 -17.42
C LEU A 253 -17.32 2.03 -16.31
N GLN A 254 -17.09 0.93 -15.59
CA GLN A 254 -18.03 0.42 -14.59
C GLN A 254 -17.59 0.75 -13.15
N GLN A 255 -16.46 1.45 -12.98
CA GLN A 255 -15.81 1.73 -11.70
C GLN A 255 -15.61 0.47 -10.87
N ARG A 256 -15.30 -0.66 -11.52
CA ARG A 256 -15.09 -1.96 -10.85
C ARG A 256 -13.89 -1.92 -9.92
N ILE A 257 -12.86 -1.16 -10.26
CA ILE A 257 -11.64 -1.02 -9.48
C ILE A 257 -11.98 -0.47 -8.09
N GLU A 258 -12.75 0.61 -8.03
CA GLU A 258 -13.20 1.22 -6.78
C GLU A 258 -14.28 0.37 -6.08
N LYS A 259 -15.33 -0.04 -6.79
CA LYS A 259 -16.47 -0.81 -6.22
C LYS A 259 -16.04 -2.12 -5.59
N ASN A 260 -15.11 -2.83 -6.22
CA ASN A 260 -14.56 -4.10 -5.71
C ASN A 260 -13.29 -3.89 -4.86
N ARG A 261 -12.86 -2.63 -4.69
CA ARG A 261 -11.64 -2.23 -3.98
C ARG A 261 -10.43 -3.03 -4.46
N LEU A 262 -10.27 -3.21 -5.77
CA LEU A 262 -9.19 -4.02 -6.35
C LEU A 262 -7.81 -3.39 -6.05
N TYR A 263 -7.78 -2.07 -5.93
CA TYR A 263 -6.63 -1.24 -5.57
C TYR A 263 -7.05 -0.25 -4.48
N ASP A 264 -6.10 0.17 -3.64
CA ASP A 264 -6.35 1.17 -2.59
C ASP A 264 -6.14 2.59 -3.16
N LEU A 265 -7.19 3.18 -3.73
CA LEU A 265 -7.13 4.47 -4.42
C LEU A 265 -7.40 5.67 -3.49
N LYS A 266 -7.00 5.58 -2.22
CA LYS A 266 -7.14 6.68 -1.23
C LYS A 266 -6.35 7.93 -1.61
N ALA A 267 -5.28 7.77 -2.36
CA ALA A 267 -4.47 8.84 -2.91
C ALA A 267 -4.34 8.67 -4.43
N ILE A 268 -4.42 9.76 -5.17
CA ILE A 268 -4.19 9.80 -6.61
C ILE A 268 -3.25 10.99 -6.88
N PRO A 269 -2.17 10.84 -7.67
CA PRO A 269 -1.80 9.65 -8.44
C PRO A 269 -1.32 8.49 -7.58
N THR A 270 -1.52 7.28 -8.09
CA THR A 270 -0.98 6.05 -7.48
C THR A 270 -0.23 5.26 -8.55
N LEU A 271 1.04 4.93 -8.27
CA LEU A 271 1.93 4.23 -9.20
C LEU A 271 2.26 2.81 -8.71
N TYR A 272 2.15 1.86 -9.63
CA TYR A 272 2.61 0.49 -9.47
C TYR A 272 3.61 0.15 -10.56
N LEU A 273 4.72 -0.48 -10.19
CA LEU A 273 5.61 -1.13 -11.16
C LEU A 273 5.39 -2.64 -11.09
N LEU A 274 5.10 -3.26 -12.22
CA LEU A 274 4.81 -4.69 -12.33
C LEU A 274 5.83 -5.38 -13.23
N ASP A 275 6.15 -6.63 -12.93
CA ASP A 275 6.98 -7.49 -13.79
C ASP A 275 6.18 -8.09 -14.97
N LYS A 276 6.86 -8.91 -15.78
CA LYS A 276 6.29 -9.60 -16.94
C LYS A 276 5.08 -10.50 -16.60
N GLU A 277 5.03 -11.07 -15.39
CA GLU A 277 3.95 -11.90 -14.88
C GLU A 277 2.87 -11.09 -14.15
N LYS A 278 3.01 -9.75 -14.16
CA LYS A 278 2.20 -8.78 -13.42
C LYS A 278 2.32 -8.93 -11.91
N LYS A 279 3.45 -9.44 -11.40
CA LYS A 279 3.79 -9.37 -9.99
C LYS A 279 4.23 -7.96 -9.64
N VAL A 280 3.79 -7.47 -8.48
CA VAL A 280 4.07 -6.12 -8.01
C VAL A 280 5.53 -6.04 -7.57
N ILE A 281 6.28 -5.13 -8.17
CA ILE A 281 7.65 -4.77 -7.81
C ILE A 281 7.61 -3.58 -6.85
N LEU A 282 6.85 -2.55 -7.22
CA LEU A 282 6.60 -1.36 -6.42
C LEU A 282 5.11 -1.16 -6.27
N LYS A 283 4.67 -0.85 -5.05
CA LYS A 283 3.29 -0.54 -4.67
C LYS A 283 3.23 0.89 -4.17
N ASP A 284 2.27 1.66 -4.69
CA ASP A 284 1.98 3.04 -4.27
C ASP A 284 3.23 3.92 -4.17
N ALA A 285 4.18 3.73 -5.09
CA ALA A 285 5.44 4.45 -5.07
C ALA A 285 5.25 5.90 -5.54
N ASP A 286 6.00 6.83 -4.94
CA ASP A 286 6.17 8.15 -5.52
C ASP A 286 7.07 8.07 -6.77
N PHE A 287 7.05 9.13 -7.57
CA PHE A 287 7.84 9.19 -8.80
C PHE A 287 9.36 9.09 -8.53
N PRO A 288 9.95 9.82 -7.55
CA PRO A 288 11.38 9.69 -7.25
C PRO A 288 11.83 8.27 -6.90
N ALA A 289 11.07 7.53 -6.07
CA ALA A 289 11.39 6.16 -5.72
C ALA A 289 11.28 5.23 -6.93
N LEU A 290 10.24 5.40 -7.77
CA LEU A 290 10.07 4.66 -9.01
C LEU A 290 11.25 4.87 -9.97
N GLU A 291 11.61 6.12 -10.26
CA GLU A 291 12.70 6.45 -11.18
C GLU A 291 14.05 5.94 -10.68
N LYS A 292 14.32 6.11 -9.38
CA LYS A 292 15.53 5.59 -8.74
C LYS A 292 15.61 4.07 -8.87
N TRP A 293 14.51 3.36 -8.59
CA TRP A 293 14.47 1.90 -8.67
C TRP A 293 14.74 1.42 -10.10
N ILE A 294 14.08 2.03 -11.10
CA ILE A 294 14.27 1.70 -12.53
C ILE A 294 15.72 1.92 -12.95
N SER A 295 16.30 3.07 -12.58
CA SER A 295 17.68 3.42 -12.91
C SER A 295 18.67 2.39 -12.36
N GLN A 296 18.50 2.02 -11.08
CA GLN A 296 19.43 1.12 -10.39
C GLN A 296 19.26 -0.36 -10.79
N ASN A 297 18.04 -0.80 -11.10
CA ASN A 297 17.74 -2.23 -11.26
C ASN A 297 17.51 -2.67 -12.71
N ILE A 298 17.20 -1.75 -13.61
CA ILE A 298 16.96 -2.08 -15.03
C ILE A 298 18.06 -1.47 -15.89
N VAL A 299 18.28 -0.16 -15.80
CA VAL A 299 19.23 0.54 -16.67
C VAL A 299 20.67 0.14 -16.33
N ASN A 300 21.10 0.36 -15.10
CA ASN A 300 22.50 0.13 -14.69
C ASN A 300 22.90 -1.37 -14.57
N LYS A 301 21.96 -2.31 -14.73
CA LYS A 301 22.27 -3.76 -14.79
C LYS A 301 22.44 -4.27 -16.23
N SER A 302 22.14 -3.42 -17.21
CA SER A 302 22.26 -3.77 -18.63
C SER A 302 23.67 -3.50 -19.19
N ASP A 303 24.54 -2.89 -18.39
CA ASP A 303 25.98 -2.71 -18.62
C ASP A 303 26.81 -3.73 -17.82
#